data_AF-A0AAI9ZJ21-F1
#
_entry.id   AF-A0AAI9ZJ21-F1
#
_cell.length_a   1.000
_cell.length_b   1.000
_cell.length_c   1.000
_cell.angle_alpha   90.00
_cell.angle_beta   90.00
_cell.angle_gamma   90.00
#
_symmetry.space_group_name_H-M   'P 1'
#
loop_
_entity.id
_entity.type
_entity.pdbx_description
1 polymer ?
#
loop_
_entity_poly.entity_id
_entity_poly.type
_entity_poly.pdbx_seq_one_letter_code
_entity_poly.pdbx_strand_id
1 'polypeptide(L)'
;MLDISLEDLQNRDNGNFILILSYAIDWVLLIAFAVAGLLLGNLSPQKRPFNLENPDISFPLYNDTVSVTNLLLLSVALPIVVIFGVVILFVPGGTVPRDTPRSLVWSRKIWEVHAGWLGLILSVVTTWFIVSTTKNLLGKPRPNALARCQPNLDNLARYIVGGISNTTTVAMGQLVSTDICANPDKSVIDEGFRSFPSGHSSVAASGLIYLMLFLASKLGVAASWALQGVHLGATHHSAFPSHIDGESMAGEGQAGRLPEQVNSFRKQAAAPPVYLVVLTLVPFALCIFICASRWYDSQHHGFDILFAFAIGATSSYAAFRFYHLPISGGAGWAWAPRSEDAAFWAGVGKQGYRHSSTKLRQDSVC
;
A
#
# COMPACT_ATOMS: atom_id res chain seq x y z
N MET A 1 39.35 2.71 -32.50
CA MET A 1 38.13 3.55 -32.56
C MET A 1 37.04 2.63 -33.08
N LEU A 2 35.96 2.48 -32.33
CA LEU A 2 35.01 1.36 -32.38
C LEU A 2 34.15 1.38 -33.67
N ASP A 3 34.28 0.36 -34.53
CA ASP A 3 33.23 -0.02 -35.47
C ASP A 3 32.20 -0.85 -34.70
N ILE A 4 31.17 -0.17 -34.19
CA ILE A 4 29.98 -0.84 -33.66
C ILE A 4 29.17 -1.29 -34.88
N SER A 5 28.94 -2.60 -35.02
CA SER A 5 28.18 -3.12 -36.15
C SER A 5 26.74 -2.58 -36.14
N LEU A 6 26.17 -2.33 -37.33
CA LEU A 6 24.76 -1.90 -37.45
C LEU A 6 23.80 -2.91 -36.81
N GLU A 7 24.15 -4.20 -36.82
CA GLU A 7 23.39 -5.26 -36.17
C GLU A 7 23.37 -5.12 -34.65
N ASP A 8 24.50 -4.74 -34.03
CA ASP A 8 24.57 -4.51 -32.58
C ASP A 8 23.75 -3.30 -32.14
N LEU A 9 23.73 -2.23 -32.95
CA LEU A 9 22.88 -1.07 -32.69
C LEU A 9 21.40 -1.44 -32.83
N GLN A 10 21.03 -2.15 -33.90
CA GLN A 10 19.67 -2.58 -34.13
C GLN A 10 19.17 -3.56 -33.05
N ASN A 11 20.02 -4.46 -32.57
CA ASN A 11 19.69 -5.36 -31.46
C ASN A 11 19.50 -4.59 -30.14
N ARG A 12 20.32 -3.58 -29.84
CA ARG A 12 20.14 -2.70 -28.67
C ARG A 12 18.85 -1.88 -28.75
N ASP A 13 18.53 -1.36 -29.92
CA ASP A 13 17.31 -0.57 -30.13
C ASP A 13 16.06 -1.43 -29.97
N ASN A 14 16.08 -2.65 -30.51
CA ASN A 14 15.01 -3.64 -30.32
C ASN A 14 14.84 -4.03 -28.84
N GLY A 15 15.93 -4.24 -28.13
CA GLY A 15 15.93 -4.54 -26.70
C GLY A 15 15.31 -3.43 -25.85
N ASN A 16 15.73 -2.19 -26.07
CA ASN A 16 15.16 -1.02 -25.40
C ASN A 16 13.66 -0.87 -25.66
N PHE A 17 13.22 -1.08 -26.90
CA PHE A 17 11.80 -1.03 -27.27
C PHE A 17 10.97 -2.07 -26.51
N ILE A 18 11.47 -3.31 -26.39
CA ILE A 18 10.80 -4.38 -25.64
C ILE A 18 10.60 -4.01 -24.17
N LEU A 19 11.63 -3.46 -23.50
CA LEU A 19 11.49 -3.00 -22.12
C LEU A 19 10.46 -1.90 -21.99
N ILE A 20 10.57 -0.85 -22.82
CA ILE A 20 9.66 0.30 -22.79
C ILE A 20 8.21 -0.17 -22.98
N LEU A 21 7.97 -1.06 -23.94
CA LEU A 21 6.66 -1.64 -24.19
C LEU A 21 6.14 -2.41 -22.96
N SER A 22 6.98 -3.20 -22.30
CA SER A 22 6.57 -3.94 -21.09
C SER A 22 6.08 -3.01 -19.97
N TYR A 23 6.78 -1.90 -19.72
CA TYR A 23 6.36 -0.92 -18.72
C TYR A 23 5.17 -0.09 -19.17
N ALA A 24 5.06 0.21 -20.47
CA ALA A 24 3.89 0.90 -21.02
C ALA A 24 2.61 0.08 -20.78
N ILE A 25 2.68 -1.25 -20.92
CA ILE A 25 1.55 -2.14 -20.60
C ILE A 25 1.17 -2.03 -19.12
N ASP A 26 2.13 -1.99 -18.19
CA ASP A 26 1.82 -1.81 -16.77
C ASP A 26 1.01 -0.53 -16.51
N TRP A 27 1.43 0.59 -17.09
CA TRP A 27 0.72 1.87 -16.98
C TRP A 27 -0.68 1.82 -17.60
N VAL A 28 -0.82 1.21 -18.77
CA VAL A 28 -2.12 1.03 -19.42
C VAL A 28 -3.05 0.19 -18.54
N LEU A 29 -2.56 -0.89 -17.94
CA LEU A 29 -3.35 -1.72 -17.03
C LEU A 29 -3.76 -0.94 -15.78
N LEU A 30 -2.85 -0.18 -15.17
CA LEU A 30 -3.18 0.66 -14.01
C LEU A 30 -4.25 1.70 -14.35
N ILE A 31 -4.15 2.35 -15.51
CA ILE A 31 -5.17 3.30 -15.98
C ILE A 31 -6.50 2.60 -16.24
N ALA A 32 -6.49 1.42 -16.88
CA ALA A 32 -7.70 0.64 -17.14
C ALA A 32 -8.44 0.25 -15.86
N PHE A 33 -7.71 -0.21 -14.84
CA PHE A 33 -8.29 -0.53 -13.52
C PHE A 33 -8.78 0.72 -12.79
N ALA A 34 -8.09 1.86 -12.91
CA ALA A 34 -8.55 3.13 -12.35
C ALA A 34 -9.88 3.58 -12.98
N VAL A 35 -9.97 3.53 -14.32
CA VAL A 35 -11.20 3.84 -15.06
C VAL A 35 -12.33 2.88 -14.69
N ALA A 36 -12.05 1.57 -14.64
CA ALA A 36 -13.03 0.58 -14.21
C ALA A 36 -13.55 0.89 -12.79
N GLY A 37 -12.67 1.26 -11.87
CA GLY A 37 -13.03 1.68 -10.52
C GLY A 37 -13.91 2.93 -10.47
N LEU A 38 -13.70 3.90 -11.36
CA LEU A 38 -14.55 5.10 -11.48
C LEU A 38 -15.93 4.76 -12.04
N LEU A 39 -15.98 3.94 -13.09
CA LEU A 39 -17.23 3.49 -13.71
C LEU A 39 -18.08 2.70 -12.72
N LEU A 40 -17.47 1.80 -11.95
CA LEU A 40 -18.15 1.08 -10.88
C LEU A 40 -18.73 2.07 -9.86
N GLY A 41 -17.99 3.09 -9.44
CA GLY A 41 -18.48 4.08 -8.46
C GLY A 41 -19.77 4.82 -8.86
N ASN A 42 -20.04 4.92 -10.17
CA ASN A 42 -21.24 5.58 -10.70
C ASN A 42 -22.47 4.64 -10.81
N LEU A 43 -22.30 3.34 -10.62
CA LEU A 43 -23.41 2.39 -10.64
C LEU A 43 -24.22 2.49 -9.35
N SER A 44 -25.55 2.44 -9.45
CA SER A 44 -26.43 2.39 -8.28
C SER A 44 -26.10 1.17 -7.42
N PRO A 45 -25.88 1.32 -6.11
CA PRO A 45 -25.55 0.21 -5.24
C PRO A 45 -26.78 -0.67 -5.00
N GLN A 46 -26.55 -1.92 -4.61
CA GLN A 46 -27.59 -2.71 -3.96
C GLN A 46 -28.04 -1.96 -2.69
N LYS A 47 -29.31 -2.07 -2.34
CA LYS A 47 -29.83 -1.44 -1.12
C LYS A 47 -30.51 -2.48 -0.26
N ARG A 48 -29.98 -2.70 0.95
CA ARG A 48 -30.55 -3.68 1.88
C ARG A 48 -31.80 -3.10 2.56
N PRO A 49 -32.85 -3.91 2.78
CA PRO A 49 -33.93 -3.53 3.67
C PRO A 49 -33.41 -3.15 5.05
N PHE A 50 -34.01 -2.13 5.67
CA PHE A 50 -33.58 -1.59 6.95
C PHE A 50 -34.77 -1.31 7.85
N ASN A 51 -34.54 -1.17 9.16
CA ASN A 51 -35.56 -0.81 10.14
C ASN A 51 -35.48 0.70 10.41
N LEU A 52 -36.61 1.41 10.36
CA LEU A 52 -36.71 2.84 10.65
C LEU A 52 -36.38 3.20 12.10
N GLU A 53 -36.57 2.27 13.03
CA GLU A 53 -36.30 2.48 14.46
C GLU A 53 -34.87 2.11 14.88
N ASN A 54 -34.01 1.72 13.92
CA ASN A 54 -32.65 1.33 14.25
C ASN A 54 -31.80 2.58 14.63
N PRO A 55 -31.32 2.68 15.89
CA PRO A 55 -30.54 3.82 16.33
C PRO A 55 -29.21 3.96 15.60
N ASP A 56 -28.61 2.84 15.15
CA ASP A 56 -27.30 2.85 14.48
C ASP A 56 -27.31 3.62 13.16
N ILE A 57 -28.47 3.80 12.52
CA ILE A 57 -28.63 4.50 11.22
C ILE A 57 -29.39 5.83 11.32
N SER A 58 -29.62 6.30 12.55
CA SER A 58 -30.44 7.47 12.88
C SER A 58 -29.65 8.76 13.13
N PHE A 59 -28.34 8.74 12.89
CA PHE A 59 -27.48 9.89 13.15
C PHE A 59 -27.79 11.04 12.16
N PRO A 60 -27.63 12.31 12.60
CA PRO A 60 -27.81 13.45 11.73
C PRO A 60 -26.75 13.51 10.62
N LEU A 61 -27.09 14.18 9.52
CA LEU A 61 -26.17 14.38 8.40
C LEU A 61 -25.23 15.55 8.70
N TYR A 62 -23.94 15.25 8.87
CA TYR A 62 -22.88 16.25 8.98
C TYR A 62 -22.10 16.39 7.66
N ASN A 63 -21.45 17.54 7.49
CA ASN A 63 -20.49 17.76 6.41
C ASN A 63 -19.18 17.01 6.70
N ASP A 64 -18.52 16.58 5.64
CA ASP A 64 -17.25 15.88 5.75
C ASP A 64 -16.12 16.83 6.23
N THR A 65 -15.49 16.49 7.35
CA THR A 65 -14.29 17.19 7.85
C THR A 65 -13.15 17.11 6.82
N VAL A 66 -12.96 15.94 6.22
CA VAL A 66 -12.03 15.73 5.11
C VAL A 66 -12.85 15.50 3.84
N SER A 67 -12.83 16.49 2.93
CA SER A 67 -13.47 16.37 1.62
C SER A 67 -12.73 15.37 0.72
N VAL A 68 -13.41 14.86 -0.30
CA VAL A 68 -12.81 13.96 -1.30
C VAL A 68 -11.60 14.61 -1.99
N THR A 69 -11.67 15.92 -2.29
CA THR A 69 -10.54 16.65 -2.87
C THR A 69 -9.35 16.68 -1.92
N ASN A 70 -9.56 16.98 -0.64
CA ASN A 70 -8.48 17.00 0.34
C ASN A 70 -7.90 15.60 0.56
N LEU A 71 -8.73 14.56 0.55
CA LEU A 71 -8.28 13.16 0.59
C LEU A 71 -7.30 12.86 -0.57
N LEU A 72 -7.67 13.18 -1.80
CA LEU A 72 -6.83 12.92 -2.98
C LEU A 72 -5.54 13.75 -2.97
N LEU A 73 -5.62 15.01 -2.55
CA LEU A 73 -4.43 15.86 -2.40
C LEU A 73 -3.47 15.29 -1.35
N LEU A 74 -3.97 14.89 -0.19
CA LEU A 74 -3.16 14.41 0.92
C LEU A 74 -2.66 12.97 0.73
N SER A 75 -3.46 12.10 0.11
CA SER A 75 -3.16 10.66 0.04
C SER A 75 -2.62 10.21 -1.30
N VAL A 76 -2.69 11.05 -2.35
CA VAL A 76 -2.18 10.71 -3.68
C VAL A 76 -1.18 11.77 -4.15
N ALA A 77 -1.60 13.02 -4.28
CA ALA A 77 -0.74 14.08 -4.83
C ALA A 77 0.48 14.35 -3.94
N LEU A 78 0.29 14.45 -2.62
CA LEU A 78 1.37 14.65 -1.66
C LEU A 78 2.40 13.51 -1.71
N PRO A 79 2.04 12.21 -1.62
CA PRO A 79 2.98 11.12 -1.81
C PRO A 79 3.76 11.18 -3.14
N ILE A 80 3.11 11.50 -4.26
CA ILE A 80 3.78 11.64 -5.56
C ILE A 80 4.91 12.68 -5.49
N VAL A 81 4.60 13.86 -4.94
CA VAL A 81 5.56 14.98 -4.80
C VAL A 81 6.67 14.64 -3.81
N VAL A 82 6.34 14.04 -2.66
CA VAL A 82 7.33 13.67 -1.64
C VAL A 82 8.28 12.59 -2.16
N ILE A 83 7.77 11.55 -2.84
CA ILE A 83 8.59 10.52 -3.47
C ILE A 83 9.58 11.16 -4.45
N PHE A 84 9.10 12.03 -5.33
CA PHE A 84 9.94 12.74 -6.29
C PHE A 84 11.02 13.56 -5.58
N GLY A 85 10.64 14.40 -4.61
CA GLY A 85 11.58 15.23 -3.86
C GLY A 85 12.65 14.42 -3.14
N VAL A 86 12.25 13.33 -2.45
CA VAL A 86 13.18 12.45 -1.72
C VAL A 86 14.18 11.79 -2.68
N VAL A 87 13.74 11.29 -3.83
CA VAL A 87 14.65 10.66 -4.80
C VAL A 87 15.60 11.69 -5.42
N ILE A 88 15.10 12.87 -5.78
CA ILE A 88 15.93 13.92 -6.38
C ILE A 88 16.96 14.46 -5.38
N LEU A 89 16.66 14.51 -4.09
CA LEU A 89 17.57 15.04 -3.08
C LEU A 89 18.54 13.99 -2.50
N PHE A 90 18.07 12.77 -2.21
CA PHE A 90 18.84 11.78 -1.43
C PHE A 90 19.44 10.62 -2.26
N VAL A 91 19.09 10.48 -3.54
CA VAL A 91 19.74 9.53 -4.46
C VAL A 91 20.76 10.31 -5.31
N PRO A 92 21.97 9.85 -5.63
CA PRO A 92 22.56 8.59 -5.21
C PRO A 92 22.98 8.66 -3.74
N GLY A 93 22.75 7.58 -2.99
CA GLY A 93 23.28 7.45 -1.64
C GLY A 93 24.81 7.40 -1.64
N GLY A 94 25.41 7.52 -0.44
CA GLY A 94 26.87 7.52 -0.26
C GLY A 94 27.59 6.22 -0.66
N THR A 95 26.86 5.20 -1.09
CA THR A 95 27.41 3.92 -1.57
C THR A 95 27.91 3.97 -3.01
N VAL A 96 27.61 5.05 -3.76
CA VAL A 96 28.02 5.18 -5.16
C VAL A 96 29.41 5.84 -5.24
N PRO A 97 30.39 5.27 -5.98
CA PRO A 97 31.71 5.88 -6.14
C PRO A 97 31.64 7.31 -6.67
N ARG A 98 32.54 8.19 -6.18
CA ARG A 98 32.57 9.62 -6.54
C ARG A 98 32.83 9.87 -8.03
N ASP A 99 33.47 8.92 -8.72
CA ASP A 99 33.84 9.02 -10.14
C ASP A 99 32.73 8.52 -11.08
N THR A 100 31.52 8.31 -10.59
CA THR A 100 30.42 7.84 -11.43
C THR A 100 29.90 8.93 -12.38
N PRO A 101 29.69 8.61 -13.66
CA PRO A 101 29.23 9.61 -14.64
C PRO A 101 27.81 10.07 -14.31
N ARG A 102 27.56 11.37 -14.54
CA ARG A 102 26.26 12.02 -14.24
C ARG A 102 25.08 11.34 -14.94
N SER A 103 25.28 10.80 -16.14
CA SER A 103 24.24 10.08 -16.89
C SER A 103 23.71 8.87 -16.13
N LEU A 104 24.58 8.02 -15.57
CA LEU A 104 24.17 6.85 -14.80
C LEU A 104 23.44 7.23 -13.51
N VAL A 105 23.87 8.32 -12.86
CA VAL A 105 23.19 8.86 -11.67
C VAL A 105 21.77 9.32 -12.00
N TRP A 106 21.58 10.02 -13.11
CA TRP A 106 20.26 10.44 -13.58
C TRP A 106 19.38 9.27 -13.98
N SER A 107 19.90 8.30 -14.72
CA SER A 107 19.18 7.07 -15.05
C SER A 107 18.71 6.35 -13.79
N ARG A 108 19.54 6.31 -12.73
CA ARG A 108 19.17 5.73 -11.43
C ARG A 108 18.08 6.51 -10.73
N LYS A 109 18.15 7.84 -10.70
CA LYS A 109 17.11 8.71 -10.12
C LYS A 109 15.76 8.50 -10.82
N ILE A 110 15.76 8.51 -12.15
CA ILE A 110 14.55 8.31 -12.96
C ILE A 110 13.94 6.94 -12.66
N TRP A 111 14.77 5.91 -12.59
CA TRP A 111 14.32 4.56 -12.23
C TRP A 111 13.69 4.48 -10.83
N GLU A 112 14.31 5.10 -9.84
CA GLU A 112 13.81 5.12 -8.46
C GLU A 112 12.48 5.89 -8.34
N VAL A 113 12.32 7.00 -9.08
CA VAL A 113 11.03 7.72 -9.16
C VAL A 113 9.98 6.84 -9.84
N HIS A 114 10.32 6.23 -10.98
CA HIS A 114 9.41 5.39 -11.74
C HIS A 114 8.89 4.20 -10.92
N ALA A 115 9.79 3.47 -10.24
CA ALA A 115 9.42 2.35 -9.37
C ALA A 115 8.57 2.81 -8.17
N GLY A 116 8.90 3.95 -7.56
CA GLY A 116 8.13 4.53 -6.45
C GLY A 116 6.71 4.94 -6.86
N TRP A 117 6.55 5.54 -8.04
CA TRP A 117 5.23 5.93 -8.55
C TRP A 117 4.40 4.73 -9.02
N LEU A 118 5.02 3.75 -9.70
CA LEU A 118 4.34 2.52 -10.07
C LEU A 118 3.79 1.79 -8.83
N GLY A 119 4.59 1.66 -7.77
CA GLY A 119 4.13 1.03 -6.54
C GLY A 119 3.03 1.83 -5.83
N LEU A 120 3.14 3.15 -5.76
CA LEU A 120 2.10 4.00 -5.16
C LEU A 120 0.78 3.87 -5.91
N ILE A 121 0.81 3.97 -7.24
CA ILE A 121 -0.39 3.94 -8.07
C ILE A 121 -1.00 2.55 -8.06
N LEU A 122 -0.19 1.48 -8.12
CA LEU A 122 -0.67 0.11 -7.94
C LEU A 122 -1.43 -0.04 -6.61
N SER A 123 -0.86 0.44 -5.50
CA SER A 123 -1.53 0.40 -4.19
C SER A 123 -2.89 1.10 -4.21
N VAL A 124 -2.94 2.33 -4.71
CA VAL A 124 -4.16 3.15 -4.72
C VAL A 124 -5.22 2.56 -5.65
N VAL A 125 -4.85 2.17 -6.86
CA VAL A 125 -5.77 1.63 -7.87
C VAL A 125 -6.35 0.29 -7.44
N THR A 126 -5.52 -0.64 -6.96
CA THR A 126 -6.00 -1.93 -6.44
C THR A 126 -6.98 -1.72 -5.28
N THR A 127 -6.65 -0.82 -4.35
CA THR A 127 -7.54 -0.48 -3.23
C THR A 127 -8.87 0.10 -3.71
N TRP A 128 -8.82 1.07 -4.63
CA TRP A 128 -10.02 1.71 -5.19
C TRP A 128 -10.92 0.69 -5.88
N PHE A 129 -10.34 -0.18 -6.70
CA PHE A 129 -11.09 -1.21 -7.42
C PHE A 129 -11.82 -2.17 -6.48
N ILE A 130 -11.13 -2.68 -5.44
CA ILE A 130 -11.72 -3.58 -4.44
C ILE A 130 -12.87 -2.87 -3.71
N VAL A 131 -12.62 -1.66 -3.19
CA VAL A 131 -13.61 -0.94 -2.39
C VAL A 131 -14.84 -0.53 -3.19
N SER A 132 -14.66 -0.02 -4.41
CA SER A 132 -15.78 0.37 -5.28
C SER A 132 -16.65 -0.83 -5.65
N THR A 133 -16.03 -1.99 -5.91
CA THR A 133 -16.76 -3.24 -6.17
C THR A 133 -17.55 -3.67 -4.94
N THR A 134 -16.91 -3.74 -3.76
CA THR A 134 -17.57 -4.20 -2.53
C THR A 134 -18.72 -3.29 -2.10
N LYS A 135 -18.55 -1.96 -2.21
CA LYS A 135 -19.60 -0.99 -1.85
C LYS A 135 -20.89 -1.21 -2.63
N ASN A 136 -20.78 -1.43 -3.94
CA ASN A 136 -21.95 -1.60 -4.80
C ASN A 136 -22.63 -2.96 -4.62
N LEU A 137 -21.87 -4.00 -4.27
CA LEU A 137 -22.42 -5.34 -4.04
C LEU A 137 -23.14 -5.45 -2.69
N LEU A 138 -22.61 -4.84 -1.63
CA LEU A 138 -23.11 -5.09 -0.29
C LEU A 138 -24.27 -4.19 0.13
N GLY A 139 -24.26 -2.90 -0.23
CA GLY A 139 -25.43 -2.04 0.04
C GLY A 139 -25.73 -1.77 1.52
N LYS A 140 -24.69 -1.68 2.36
CA LYS A 140 -24.84 -1.47 3.81
C LYS A 140 -25.24 -0.01 4.11
N PRO A 141 -26.30 0.24 4.90
CA PRO A 141 -26.68 1.58 5.32
C PRO A 141 -25.62 2.22 6.23
N ARG A 142 -25.41 3.53 6.07
CA ARG A 142 -24.55 4.38 6.88
C ARG A 142 -25.20 4.77 8.21
N PRO A 143 -24.40 5.27 9.18
CA PRO A 143 -24.98 5.80 10.41
C PRO A 143 -25.95 6.97 10.19
N ASN A 144 -25.79 7.72 9.11
CA ASN A 144 -26.66 8.82 8.71
C ASN A 144 -27.65 8.47 7.58
N ALA A 145 -27.96 7.19 7.37
CA ALA A 145 -28.80 6.75 6.25
C ALA A 145 -30.24 7.29 6.34
N LEU A 146 -30.85 7.36 7.55
CA LEU A 146 -32.21 7.88 7.70
C LEU A 146 -32.30 9.37 7.39
N ALA A 147 -31.31 10.16 7.83
CA ALA A 147 -31.23 11.58 7.52
C ALA A 147 -31.11 11.85 6.01
N ARG A 148 -30.41 10.98 5.28
CA ARG A 148 -30.31 11.02 3.80
C ARG A 148 -31.59 10.56 3.10
N CYS A 149 -32.24 9.53 3.64
CA CYS A 149 -33.44 8.91 3.07
C CYS A 149 -34.68 9.80 3.17
N GLN A 150 -34.88 10.48 4.30
CA GLN A 150 -36.10 11.24 4.62
C GLN A 150 -37.37 10.40 4.35
N PRO A 151 -37.64 9.36 5.18
CA PRO A 151 -38.70 8.40 4.90
C PRO A 151 -40.09 9.04 4.93
N ASN A 152 -40.93 8.72 3.95
CA ASN A 152 -42.35 9.09 3.97
C ASN A 152 -43.14 8.10 4.85
N LEU A 153 -43.71 8.60 5.94
CA LEU A 153 -44.42 7.78 6.93
C LEU A 153 -45.92 7.60 6.61
N ASP A 154 -46.47 8.33 5.64
CA ASP A 154 -47.91 8.36 5.35
C ASP A 154 -48.44 7.01 4.82
N ASN A 155 -47.56 6.19 4.22
CA ASN A 155 -47.92 4.90 3.63
C ASN A 155 -46.94 3.76 4.01
N LEU A 156 -46.48 3.75 5.26
CA LEU A 156 -45.48 2.80 5.77
C LEU A 156 -45.81 1.34 5.43
N ALA A 157 -47.08 0.94 5.53
CA ALA A 157 -47.54 -0.43 5.27
C ALA A 157 -47.20 -0.96 3.86
N ARG A 158 -47.07 -0.08 2.85
CA ARG A 158 -46.75 -0.48 1.47
C ARG A 158 -45.28 -0.86 1.27
N TYR A 159 -44.41 -0.40 2.15
CA TYR A 159 -42.97 -0.54 2.00
C TYR A 159 -42.37 -1.65 2.87
N ILE A 160 -43.19 -2.32 3.69
CA ILE A 160 -42.75 -3.43 4.54
C ILE A 160 -42.43 -4.64 3.67
N VAL A 161 -41.18 -5.10 3.74
CA VAL A 161 -40.67 -6.26 2.99
C VAL A 161 -40.29 -7.44 3.90
N GLY A 162 -40.20 -7.23 5.20
CA GLY A 162 -39.89 -8.28 6.16
C GLY A 162 -40.12 -7.85 7.61
N GLY A 163 -40.01 -8.79 8.55
CA GLY A 163 -40.25 -8.57 9.98
C GLY A 163 -41.43 -9.37 10.53
N ILE A 164 -41.70 -9.23 11.83
CA ILE A 164 -42.77 -9.97 12.51
C ILE A 164 -44.11 -9.27 12.24
N SER A 165 -44.99 -9.91 11.47
CA SER A 165 -46.26 -9.36 11.00
C SER A 165 -47.37 -9.26 12.06
N ASN A 166 -47.12 -9.68 13.31
CA ASN A 166 -48.18 -10.00 14.27
C ASN A 166 -48.28 -9.04 15.47
N THR A 167 -47.73 -7.83 15.36
CA THR A 167 -47.96 -6.76 16.34
C THR A 167 -48.85 -5.68 15.71
N THR A 168 -49.96 -5.37 16.37
CA THR A 168 -50.98 -4.38 15.96
C THR A 168 -50.47 -2.94 15.92
N THR A 169 -49.18 -2.74 16.20
CA THR A 169 -48.44 -1.49 16.06
C THR A 169 -47.33 -1.71 15.04
N VAL A 170 -47.33 -0.93 13.96
CA VAL A 170 -46.40 -0.95 12.80
C VAL A 170 -44.93 -0.62 13.18
N ALA A 171 -44.56 -0.73 14.46
CA ALA A 171 -43.35 -0.14 15.02
C ALA A 171 -42.20 -1.15 15.17
N MET A 172 -42.43 -2.34 15.72
CA MET A 172 -41.32 -3.11 16.29
C MET A 172 -40.75 -4.18 15.33
N GLY A 173 -39.61 -3.87 14.71
CA GLY A 173 -38.76 -4.86 14.02
C GLY A 173 -39.14 -5.16 12.57
N GLN A 174 -39.93 -4.28 11.94
CA GLN A 174 -40.24 -4.37 10.51
C GLN A 174 -39.11 -3.80 9.66
N LEU A 175 -38.87 -4.44 8.52
CA LEU A 175 -37.89 -4.02 7.53
C LEU A 175 -38.63 -3.38 6.36
N VAL A 176 -38.19 -2.17 5.99
CA VAL A 176 -38.73 -1.41 4.88
C VAL A 176 -37.80 -1.42 3.67
N SER A 177 -38.39 -1.37 2.47
CA SER A 177 -37.66 -1.11 1.23
C SER A 177 -37.16 0.34 1.18
N THR A 178 -36.13 0.59 0.39
CA THR A 178 -35.60 1.94 0.13
C THR A 178 -36.53 2.83 -0.66
N ASP A 179 -37.60 2.29 -1.24
CA ASP A 179 -38.60 3.05 -1.98
C ASP A 179 -39.43 3.99 -1.08
N ILE A 180 -39.30 3.86 0.24
CA ILE A 180 -39.89 4.77 1.24
C ILE A 180 -39.19 6.13 1.29
N CYS A 181 -37.96 6.24 0.77
CA CYS A 181 -37.16 7.46 0.84
C CYS A 181 -37.77 8.56 -0.05
N ALA A 182 -38.05 9.73 0.53
CA ALA A 182 -38.68 10.85 -0.17
C ALA A 182 -37.71 11.92 -0.69
N ASN A 183 -36.41 11.78 -0.40
CA ASN A 183 -35.41 12.75 -0.84
C ASN A 183 -35.37 12.82 -2.39
N PRO A 184 -35.50 14.01 -3.01
CA PRO A 184 -35.49 14.16 -4.46
C PRO A 184 -34.15 13.76 -5.09
N ASP A 185 -33.04 13.87 -4.35
CA ASP A 185 -31.72 13.52 -4.85
C ASP A 185 -31.38 12.04 -4.60
N LYS A 186 -31.52 11.22 -5.66
CA LYS A 186 -31.20 9.79 -5.61
C LYS A 186 -29.73 9.51 -5.30
N SER A 187 -28.81 10.42 -5.64
CA SER A 187 -27.38 10.22 -5.36
C SER A 187 -27.08 10.29 -3.86
N VAL A 188 -27.81 11.13 -3.13
CA VAL A 188 -27.72 11.24 -1.66
C VAL A 188 -28.23 9.98 -0.99
N ILE A 189 -29.31 9.40 -1.53
CA ILE A 189 -29.85 8.11 -1.08
C ILE A 189 -28.84 6.99 -1.36
N ASP A 190 -28.33 6.90 -2.58
CA ASP A 190 -27.34 5.88 -2.98
C ASP A 190 -26.09 5.92 -2.09
N GLU A 191 -25.59 7.12 -1.78
CA GLU A 191 -24.45 7.29 -0.88
C GLU A 191 -24.75 6.82 0.55
N GLY A 192 -26.00 6.95 1.00
CA GLY A 192 -26.48 6.43 2.28
C GLY A 192 -26.38 4.90 2.40
N PHE A 193 -26.40 4.17 1.29
CA PHE A 193 -26.27 2.69 1.23
C PHE A 193 -24.87 2.21 0.85
N ARG A 194 -23.88 3.13 0.74
CA ARG A 194 -22.46 2.80 0.50
C ARG A 194 -21.62 2.98 1.77
N SER A 195 -22.00 2.33 2.87
CA SER A 195 -21.23 2.40 4.13
C SER A 195 -19.99 1.50 4.13
N PHE A 196 -20.09 0.27 3.62
CA PHE A 196 -19.00 -0.70 3.75
C PHE A 196 -18.32 -1.00 2.40
N PRO A 197 -16.98 -1.00 2.33
CA PRO A 197 -16.03 -0.43 3.31
C PRO A 197 -15.85 1.09 3.13
N SER A 198 -15.23 1.79 4.09
CA SER A 198 -14.96 3.24 3.97
C SER A 198 -13.96 3.58 2.85
N GLY A 199 -14.37 4.44 1.90
CA GLY A 199 -13.50 4.85 0.79
C GLY A 199 -12.38 5.82 1.20
N HIS A 200 -12.68 6.73 2.13
CA HIS A 200 -11.69 7.67 2.65
C HIS A 200 -10.59 6.92 3.42
N SER A 201 -11.00 5.98 4.28
CA SER A 201 -10.05 5.22 5.11
C SER A 201 -9.17 4.30 4.27
N SER A 202 -9.71 3.67 3.23
CA SER A 202 -8.93 2.78 2.36
C SER A 202 -7.92 3.54 1.50
N VAL A 203 -8.32 4.68 0.90
CA VAL A 203 -7.43 5.51 0.06
C VAL A 203 -6.35 6.20 0.91
N ALA A 204 -6.71 6.68 2.12
CA ALA A 204 -5.74 7.22 3.05
C ALA A 204 -4.69 6.17 3.44
N ALA A 205 -5.13 4.96 3.79
CA ALA A 205 -4.24 3.86 4.13
C ALA A 205 -3.36 3.46 2.94
N SER A 206 -3.92 3.31 1.73
CA SER A 206 -3.17 2.84 0.57
C SER A 206 -2.08 3.82 0.10
N GLY A 207 -2.33 5.12 0.21
CA GLY A 207 -1.36 6.15 -0.18
C GLY A 207 -0.37 6.53 0.91
N LEU A 208 -0.86 6.81 2.12
CA LEU A 208 -0.02 7.34 3.21
C LEU A 208 0.81 6.25 3.89
N ILE A 209 0.31 5.01 4.00
CA ILE A 209 1.13 3.89 4.47
C ILE A 209 2.20 3.56 3.44
N TYR A 210 1.89 3.68 2.13
CA TYR A 210 2.90 3.48 1.10
C TYR A 210 4.00 4.53 1.22
N LEU A 211 3.63 5.79 1.44
CA LEU A 211 4.58 6.86 1.70
C LEU A 211 5.41 6.61 2.96
N MET A 212 4.80 6.15 4.06
CA MET A 212 5.51 5.75 5.28
C MET A 212 6.55 4.67 4.97
N LEU A 213 6.18 3.59 4.27
CA LEU A 213 7.09 2.50 3.92
C LEU A 213 8.22 2.98 3.00
N PHE A 214 7.90 3.85 2.04
CA PHE A 214 8.87 4.46 1.14
C PHE A 214 9.88 5.32 1.91
N LEU A 215 9.42 6.22 2.78
CA LEU A 215 10.30 7.05 3.61
C LEU A 215 11.15 6.19 4.55
N ALA A 216 10.55 5.17 5.20
CA ALA A 216 11.25 4.26 6.08
C ALA A 216 12.39 3.53 5.35
N SER A 217 12.16 3.11 4.09
CA SER A 217 13.16 2.52 3.23
C SER A 217 14.29 3.50 2.88
N LYS A 218 13.95 4.71 2.42
CA LYS A 218 14.93 5.72 1.99
C LYS A 218 15.77 6.31 3.13
N LEU A 219 15.19 6.39 4.32
CA LEU A 219 15.83 6.97 5.50
C LEU A 219 16.48 5.92 6.41
N GLY A 220 16.40 4.64 6.05
CA GLY A 220 16.99 3.54 6.85
C GLY A 220 16.29 3.33 8.19
N VAL A 221 15.02 3.72 8.32
CA VAL A 221 14.21 3.49 9.52
C VAL A 221 13.59 2.09 9.40
N ALA A 222 14.36 1.07 9.75
CA ALA A 222 13.86 -0.29 9.85
C ALA A 222 13.38 -0.56 11.28
N ALA A 223 12.18 -1.14 11.41
CA ALA A 223 11.77 -1.77 12.65
C ALA A 223 12.67 -3.00 12.88
N SER A 224 13.76 -2.85 13.65
CA SER A 224 14.79 -3.86 13.84
C SER A 224 14.27 -5.19 14.42
N TRP A 225 13.07 -5.21 15.01
CA TRP A 225 12.44 -6.44 15.50
C TRP A 225 11.90 -7.35 14.39
N ALA A 226 11.72 -6.84 13.16
CA ALA A 226 11.32 -7.64 11.99
C ALA A 226 12.51 -8.34 11.28
N LEU A 227 13.71 -8.34 11.88
CA LEU A 227 14.91 -9.06 11.41
C LEU A 227 14.83 -10.59 11.59
N GLN A 228 13.65 -11.18 11.79
CA GLN A 228 13.47 -12.61 12.01
C GLN A 228 13.69 -13.42 10.72
N GLY A 229 14.95 -13.61 10.38
CA GLY A 229 15.44 -14.56 9.38
C GLY A 229 16.82 -15.14 9.70
N VAL A 230 17.43 -14.75 10.83
CA VAL A 230 18.66 -15.38 11.33
C VAL A 230 18.25 -16.36 12.43
N HIS A 231 18.56 -17.64 12.23
CA HIS A 231 18.43 -18.70 13.22
C HIS A 231 18.96 -18.23 14.59
N LEU A 232 18.06 -17.93 15.52
CA LEU A 232 18.41 -17.66 16.91
C LEU A 232 18.71 -18.99 17.60
N GLY A 233 19.96 -19.44 17.50
CA GLY A 233 20.53 -20.34 18.50
C GLY A 233 20.49 -19.65 19.85
N ALA A 234 20.03 -20.36 20.88
CA ALA A 234 19.70 -19.86 22.22
C ALA A 234 20.91 -19.43 23.08
N THR A 235 21.92 -18.80 22.49
CA THR A 235 23.05 -18.22 23.21
C THR A 235 23.28 -16.81 22.69
N HIS A 236 23.70 -15.91 23.57
CA HIS A 236 24.18 -14.54 23.28
C HIS A 236 23.19 -13.40 23.51
N HIS A 237 22.83 -13.22 24.79
CA HIS A 237 22.49 -11.92 25.37
C HIS A 237 23.55 -11.55 26.42
N SER A 238 24.72 -11.07 26.01
CA SER A 238 25.66 -10.42 26.93
C SER A 238 25.59 -8.91 26.78
N ALA A 239 25.27 -8.22 27.88
CA ALA A 239 25.14 -6.76 27.91
C ALA A 239 26.50 -6.04 27.91
N PHE A 240 27.56 -6.72 28.32
CA PHE A 240 28.92 -6.21 28.42
C PHE A 240 29.89 -7.34 28.02
N PRO A 241 30.68 -7.21 26.93
CA PRO A 241 31.81 -8.09 26.70
C PRO A 241 32.98 -7.57 27.54
N SER A 242 32.96 -7.84 28.83
CA SER A 242 34.09 -7.55 29.72
C SER A 242 34.53 -8.83 30.39
N HIS A 243 35.81 -9.16 30.18
CA HIS A 243 36.56 -10.28 30.76
C HIS A 243 36.16 -11.68 30.29
N ILE A 244 36.86 -12.16 29.27
CA ILE A 244 37.26 -13.57 29.22
C ILE A 244 38.73 -13.54 29.62
N ASP A 245 39.01 -13.79 30.89
CA ASP A 245 40.39 -13.89 31.38
C ASP A 245 41.13 -14.98 30.63
N GLY A 246 42.35 -14.65 30.22
CA GLY A 246 43.28 -15.62 29.66
C GLY A 246 43.72 -16.59 30.74
N GLU A 247 43.24 -17.83 30.67
CA GLU A 247 43.97 -18.97 31.18
C GLU A 247 44.19 -19.98 30.05
N SER A 248 45.43 -19.99 29.58
CA SER A 248 46.01 -20.99 28.71
C SER A 248 45.93 -22.36 29.37
N MET A 249 45.20 -23.32 28.78
CA MET A 249 45.58 -24.74 28.82
C MET A 249 45.14 -25.47 27.54
N ALA A 250 46.18 -25.95 26.85
CA ALA A 250 46.27 -27.01 25.84
C ALA A 250 44.97 -27.68 25.30
N GLY A 251 44.83 -27.65 23.97
CA GLY A 251 43.94 -28.53 23.20
C GLY A 251 43.88 -28.11 21.73
N GLU A 252 44.48 -28.91 20.85
CA GLU A 252 44.49 -28.72 19.40
C GLU A 252 43.09 -28.59 18.79
N GLY A 253 42.94 -27.63 17.87
CA GLY A 253 41.86 -27.58 16.90
C GLY A 253 40.55 -26.99 17.41
N GLN A 254 40.08 -25.92 16.75
CA GLN A 254 38.65 -25.56 16.69
C GLN A 254 38.08 -24.65 17.80
N ALA A 255 38.90 -23.83 18.47
CA ALA A 255 38.41 -22.83 19.46
C ALA A 255 38.49 -21.35 19.00
N GLY A 256 38.76 -21.07 17.72
CA GLY A 256 38.97 -19.70 17.21
C GLY A 256 37.77 -19.02 16.53
N ARG A 257 36.62 -19.70 16.34
CA ARG A 257 35.51 -19.17 15.53
C ARG A 257 34.30 -18.65 16.32
N LEU A 258 34.18 -18.97 17.60
CA LEU A 258 32.99 -18.60 18.39
C LEU A 258 32.98 -17.18 18.97
N PRO A 259 34.08 -16.61 19.52
CA PRO A 259 34.00 -15.30 20.19
C PRO A 259 33.86 -14.11 19.22
N GLU A 260 34.23 -14.27 17.95
CA GLU A 260 34.10 -13.22 16.92
C GLU A 260 32.64 -13.03 16.46
N GLN A 261 31.83 -14.11 16.52
CA GLN A 261 30.43 -14.08 16.13
C GLN A 261 29.55 -13.33 17.14
N VAL A 262 29.89 -13.36 18.43
CA VAL A 262 29.14 -12.70 19.52
C VAL A 262 29.25 -11.17 19.48
N ASN A 263 30.39 -10.65 19.02
CA ASN A 263 30.64 -9.21 18.90
C ASN A 263 30.00 -8.57 17.65
N SER A 264 29.29 -9.34 16.83
CA SER A 264 28.90 -8.91 15.49
C SER A 264 27.55 -8.17 15.44
N PHE A 265 26.52 -8.60 16.17
CA PHE A 265 25.16 -8.05 16.02
C PHE A 265 24.99 -6.60 16.52
N ARG A 266 25.62 -6.23 17.65
CA ARG A 266 25.58 -4.84 18.15
C ARG A 266 26.33 -3.85 17.26
N LYS A 267 27.29 -4.33 16.47
CA LYS A 267 28.01 -3.52 15.49
C LYS A 267 27.31 -3.46 14.12
N GLN A 268 26.31 -4.31 13.89
CA GLN A 268 25.60 -4.39 12.60
C GLN A 268 24.50 -3.35 12.43
N ALA A 269 23.93 -2.81 13.52
CA ALA A 269 22.85 -1.83 13.44
C ALA A 269 22.87 -0.85 14.62
N ALA A 270 22.44 0.38 14.36
CA ALA A 270 22.16 1.40 15.38
C ALA A 270 20.70 1.84 15.26
N ALA A 271 20.11 2.30 16.37
CA ALA A 271 18.78 2.87 16.33
C ALA A 271 18.78 4.14 15.46
N PRO A 272 17.78 4.32 14.57
CA PRO A 272 17.69 5.53 13.77
C PRO A 272 17.44 6.75 14.67
N PRO A 273 17.97 7.93 14.32
CA PRO A 273 17.66 9.16 15.03
C PRO A 273 16.15 9.42 15.11
N VAL A 274 15.69 9.87 16.27
CA VAL A 274 14.25 10.06 16.56
C VAL A 274 13.56 10.96 15.53
N TYR A 275 14.23 12.00 15.02
CA TYR A 275 13.63 12.89 14.03
C TYR A 275 13.32 12.20 12.69
N LEU A 276 14.11 11.19 12.28
CA LEU A 276 13.81 10.38 11.09
C LEU A 276 12.62 9.46 11.35
N VAL A 277 12.53 8.88 12.56
CA VAL A 277 11.37 8.08 12.97
C VAL A 277 10.10 8.93 12.91
N VAL A 278 10.12 10.12 13.49
CA VAL A 278 8.98 11.05 13.44
C VAL A 278 8.60 11.37 12.00
N LEU A 279 9.57 11.72 11.15
CA LEU A 279 9.32 12.01 9.73
C LEU A 279 8.64 10.84 9.00
N THR A 280 9.03 9.60 9.30
CA THR A 280 8.39 8.41 8.71
C THR A 280 6.99 8.14 9.24
N LEU A 281 6.68 8.55 10.48
CA LEU A 281 5.37 8.34 11.11
C LEU A 281 4.34 9.44 10.80
N VAL A 282 4.76 10.61 10.32
CA VAL A 282 3.84 11.72 9.96
C VAL A 282 2.76 11.27 8.96
N PRO A 283 3.07 10.57 7.83
CA PRO A 283 2.04 10.06 6.94
C PRO A 283 1.05 9.10 7.63
N PHE A 284 1.54 8.25 8.52
CA PHE A 284 0.69 7.33 9.28
C PHE A 284 -0.24 8.09 10.23
N ALA A 285 0.26 9.08 10.96
CA ALA A 285 -0.56 9.93 11.83
C ALA A 285 -1.65 10.67 11.03
N LEU A 286 -1.32 11.20 9.85
CA LEU A 286 -2.29 11.81 8.94
C LEU A 286 -3.35 10.80 8.47
N CYS A 287 -2.96 9.56 8.18
CA CYS A 287 -3.90 8.49 7.85
C CYS A 287 -4.89 8.24 8.99
N ILE A 288 -4.39 8.13 10.23
CA ILE A 288 -5.24 7.92 11.41
C ILE A 288 -6.21 9.08 11.61
N PHE A 289 -5.77 10.32 11.42
CA PHE A 289 -6.65 11.49 11.47
C PHE A 289 -7.79 11.41 10.44
N ILE A 290 -7.49 11.05 9.18
CA ILE A 290 -8.52 10.89 8.14
C ILE A 290 -9.49 9.76 8.53
N CYS A 291 -8.99 8.62 9.03
CA CYS A 291 -9.85 7.53 9.50
C CYS A 291 -10.76 7.95 10.65
N ALA A 292 -10.22 8.66 11.65
CA ALA A 292 -10.97 9.13 12.81
C ALA A 292 -12.07 10.14 12.40
N SER A 293 -11.80 11.00 11.41
CA SER A 293 -12.80 11.95 10.90
C SER A 293 -14.07 11.25 10.41
N ARG A 294 -13.95 10.04 9.84
CA ARG A 294 -15.11 9.29 9.31
C ARG A 294 -16.04 8.76 10.40
N TRP A 295 -15.49 8.47 11.57
CA TRP A 295 -16.28 8.12 12.75
C TRP A 295 -16.90 9.38 13.36
N TYR A 296 -16.11 10.44 13.54
CA TYR A 296 -16.56 11.72 14.09
C TYR A 296 -17.72 12.33 13.28
N ASP A 297 -17.62 12.32 11.95
CA ASP A 297 -18.65 12.86 11.03
C ASP A 297 -19.89 11.93 10.88
N SER A 298 -19.97 10.83 11.64
CA SER A 298 -21.04 9.82 11.52
C SER A 298 -21.20 9.24 10.10
N GLN A 299 -20.11 9.16 9.33
CA GLN A 299 -20.15 8.65 7.95
C GLN A 299 -20.02 7.13 7.89
N HIS A 300 -19.32 6.52 8.84
CA HIS A 300 -19.00 5.10 8.82
C HIS A 300 -18.97 4.48 10.22
N HIS A 301 -19.32 3.20 10.30
CA HIS A 301 -19.12 2.41 11.51
C HIS A 301 -17.64 2.06 11.67
N GLY A 302 -17.22 1.75 12.90
CA GLY A 302 -15.82 1.43 13.21
C GLY A 302 -15.29 0.23 12.42
N PHE A 303 -16.13 -0.81 12.26
CA PHE A 303 -15.78 -1.98 11.44
C PHE A 303 -15.55 -1.61 9.96
N ASP A 304 -16.36 -0.70 9.40
CA ASP A 304 -16.23 -0.24 8.02
C ASP A 304 -14.89 0.49 7.80
N ILE A 305 -14.43 1.22 8.83
CA ILE A 305 -13.16 1.96 8.85
C ILE A 305 -11.98 1.01 9.01
N LEU A 306 -12.02 0.08 9.96
CA LEU A 306 -10.93 -0.87 10.23
C LEU A 306 -10.72 -1.82 9.04
N PHE A 307 -11.80 -2.34 8.46
CA PHE A 307 -11.72 -3.22 7.30
C PHE A 307 -11.18 -2.49 6.07
N ALA A 308 -11.64 -1.25 5.82
CA ALA A 308 -11.10 -0.40 4.77
C ALA A 308 -9.60 -0.11 4.95
N PHE A 309 -9.20 0.22 6.17
CA PHE A 309 -7.81 0.47 6.53
C PHE A 309 -6.96 -0.77 6.26
N ALA A 310 -7.44 -1.96 6.64
CA ALA A 310 -6.75 -3.22 6.37
C ALA A 310 -6.57 -3.48 4.86
N ILE A 311 -7.59 -3.26 4.04
CA ILE A 311 -7.48 -3.37 2.57
C ILE A 311 -6.40 -2.42 2.04
N GLY A 312 -6.43 -1.14 2.45
CA GLY A 312 -5.45 -0.15 2.00
C GLY A 312 -4.03 -0.48 2.46
N ALA A 313 -3.86 -0.88 3.72
CA ALA A 313 -2.56 -1.22 4.31
C ALA A 313 -1.94 -2.47 3.66
N THR A 314 -2.75 -3.51 3.41
CA THR A 314 -2.29 -4.72 2.72
C THR A 314 -1.91 -4.45 1.27
N SER A 315 -2.73 -3.68 0.54
CA SER A 315 -2.42 -3.25 -0.83
C SER A 315 -1.13 -2.43 -0.89
N SER A 316 -0.97 -1.50 0.06
CA SER A 316 0.25 -0.69 0.21
C SER A 316 1.49 -1.54 0.47
N TYR A 317 1.42 -2.45 1.43
CA TYR A 317 2.52 -3.35 1.73
C TYR A 317 2.88 -4.23 0.53
N ALA A 318 1.89 -4.87 -0.10
CA ALA A 318 2.11 -5.72 -1.27
C ALA A 318 2.75 -4.94 -2.43
N ALA A 319 2.20 -3.78 -2.78
CA ALA A 319 2.73 -2.93 -3.84
C ALA A 319 4.15 -2.43 -3.53
N PHE A 320 4.42 -2.07 -2.27
CA PHE A 320 5.77 -1.71 -1.84
C PHE A 320 6.75 -2.86 -2.04
N ARG A 321 6.38 -4.11 -1.67
CA ARG A 321 7.26 -5.29 -1.84
C ARG A 321 7.50 -5.66 -3.30
N PHE A 322 6.55 -5.38 -4.20
CA PHE A 322 6.73 -5.62 -5.64
C PHE A 322 7.77 -4.71 -6.30
N TYR A 323 7.91 -3.46 -5.82
CA TYR A 323 8.82 -2.48 -6.44
C TYR A 323 10.06 -2.14 -5.60
N HIS A 324 10.04 -2.40 -4.29
CA HIS A 324 11.15 -2.11 -3.39
C HIS A 324 11.71 -3.34 -2.68
N LEU A 325 13.02 -3.29 -2.44
CA LEU A 325 13.69 -4.25 -1.58
C LEU A 325 13.21 -4.14 -0.13
N PRO A 326 13.35 -5.20 0.70
CA PRO A 326 12.92 -5.15 2.08
C PRO A 326 13.63 -4.04 2.85
N ILE A 327 12.92 -3.32 3.72
CA ILE A 327 13.47 -2.18 4.48
C ILE A 327 14.72 -2.59 5.30
N SER A 328 14.74 -3.82 5.84
CA SER A 328 15.82 -4.34 6.68
C SER A 328 17.09 -4.78 5.94
N GLY A 329 17.06 -4.93 4.61
CA GLY A 329 18.21 -5.44 3.85
C GLY A 329 18.42 -4.81 2.48
N GLY A 330 17.50 -3.95 2.05
CA GLY A 330 17.48 -3.34 0.73
C GLY A 330 18.30 -2.07 0.58
N ALA A 331 18.87 -1.54 1.67
CA ALA A 331 19.60 -0.27 1.71
C ALA A 331 18.85 0.89 1.01
N GLY A 332 17.51 0.87 1.07
CA GLY A 332 16.64 1.89 0.48
C GLY A 332 16.43 1.78 -1.03
N TRP A 333 16.91 0.75 -1.71
CA TRP A 333 16.84 0.64 -3.18
C TRP A 333 15.53 0.03 -3.69
N ALA A 334 15.09 0.46 -4.87
CA ALA A 334 14.09 -0.26 -5.65
C ALA A 334 14.69 -1.54 -6.26
N TRP A 335 13.84 -2.47 -6.69
CA TRP A 335 14.27 -3.58 -7.53
C TRP A 335 14.87 -3.05 -8.84
N ALA A 336 15.78 -3.82 -9.44
CA ALA A 336 16.39 -3.45 -10.71
C ALA A 336 15.37 -3.49 -11.87
N PRO A 337 15.63 -2.80 -13.00
CA PRO A 337 14.85 -2.95 -14.22
C PRO A 337 14.79 -4.41 -14.68
N ARG A 338 13.71 -4.75 -15.39
CA ARG A 338 13.55 -6.05 -16.08
C ARG A 338 14.65 -6.24 -17.11
N SER A 339 14.99 -7.48 -17.43
CA SER A 339 15.82 -7.81 -18.58
C SER A 339 14.98 -8.11 -19.81
N GLU A 340 15.56 -7.90 -21.00
CA GLU A 340 14.89 -8.09 -22.30
C GLU A 340 14.32 -9.51 -22.46
N ASP A 341 15.07 -10.52 -22.02
CA ASP A 341 14.73 -11.94 -22.07
C ASP A 341 13.59 -12.35 -21.12
N ALA A 342 13.21 -11.47 -20.21
CA ALA A 342 12.18 -11.68 -19.21
C ALA A 342 11.17 -10.53 -19.14
N ALA A 343 11.11 -9.64 -20.15
CA ALA A 343 10.37 -8.38 -20.05
C ALA A 343 8.87 -8.55 -19.78
N PHE A 344 8.23 -9.56 -20.39
CA PHE A 344 6.80 -9.84 -20.22
C PHE A 344 6.53 -11.01 -19.27
N TRP A 345 7.42 -12.00 -19.24
CA TRP A 345 7.27 -13.19 -18.43
C TRP A 345 8.63 -13.85 -18.18
N ALA A 346 8.96 -14.06 -16.90
CA ALA A 346 10.21 -14.71 -16.53
C ALA A 346 10.23 -16.22 -16.85
N GLY A 347 9.07 -16.88 -16.84
CA GLY A 347 8.97 -18.34 -16.93
C GLY A 347 8.94 -19.02 -15.57
N VAL A 348 8.25 -20.15 -15.50
CA VAL A 348 8.24 -21.01 -14.30
C VAL A 348 9.64 -21.57 -14.08
N GLY A 349 10.16 -21.49 -12.85
CA GLY A 349 11.49 -21.99 -12.49
C GLY A 349 12.64 -20.97 -12.61
N LYS A 350 12.40 -19.76 -13.11
CA LYS A 350 13.39 -18.66 -13.05
C LYS A 350 13.19 -17.81 -11.79
N GLN A 351 14.29 -17.35 -11.19
CA GLN A 351 14.27 -16.60 -9.91
C GLN A 351 13.85 -15.11 -10.05
N GLY A 352 13.34 -14.68 -11.20
CA GLY A 352 12.79 -13.34 -11.38
C GLY A 352 12.94 -12.77 -12.79
N TYR A 353 12.72 -11.46 -12.89
CA TYR A 353 12.69 -10.70 -14.15
C TYR A 353 14.05 -10.11 -14.55
N ARG A 354 15.14 -10.52 -13.92
CA ARG A 354 16.50 -10.09 -14.23
C ARG A 354 17.31 -11.28 -14.72
N HIS A 355 18.12 -11.05 -15.75
CA HIS A 355 18.97 -12.08 -16.34
C HIS A 355 19.89 -12.71 -15.26
N SER A 356 19.87 -14.04 -15.16
CA SER A 356 20.76 -14.79 -14.29
C SER A 356 22.11 -14.93 -14.98
N SER A 357 23.16 -14.31 -14.44
CA SER A 357 24.53 -14.31 -14.99
C SER A 357 25.17 -15.71 -15.12
N THR A 358 24.45 -16.78 -14.77
CA THR A 358 24.95 -18.16 -14.77
C THR A 358 25.32 -18.69 -16.16
N LYS A 359 24.91 -18.04 -17.25
CA LYS A 359 25.30 -18.46 -18.61
C LYS A 359 26.75 -18.12 -18.99
N LEU A 360 27.37 -17.10 -18.41
CA LEU A 360 28.73 -16.69 -18.78
C LEU A 360 29.84 -17.62 -18.26
N ARG A 361 29.52 -18.66 -17.48
CA ARG A 361 30.53 -19.61 -16.95
C ARG A 361 30.54 -20.97 -17.63
N GLN A 362 29.61 -21.22 -18.55
CA GLN A 362 29.47 -22.53 -19.20
C GLN A 362 30.00 -22.51 -20.65
N ASP A 363 30.11 -21.32 -21.27
CA ASP A 363 30.64 -21.16 -22.63
C ASP A 363 32.17 -20.89 -22.65
N SER A 364 32.84 -20.89 -21.50
CA SER A 364 34.31 -20.75 -21.36
C SER A 364 35.00 -22.07 -20.99
N VAL A 365 34.29 -23.20 -21.07
CA VAL A 365 34.86 -24.54 -20.92
C VAL A 365 34.28 -25.42 -22.03
N CYS A 366 34.77 -25.22 -23.25
CA CYS A 366 34.86 -26.24 -24.29
C CYS A 366 35.89 -25.80 -25.34
#